data_AF-A0A7X8FSP5-F1
#
_entry.id   AF-A0A7X8FSP5-F1
#
_cell.length_a   1.000
_cell.length_b   1.000
_cell.length_c   1.000
_cell.angle_alpha   90.00
_cell.angle_beta   90.00
_cell.angle_gamma   90.00
#
_symmetry.space_group_name_H-M   'P 1'
#
loop_
_entity.id
_entity.type
_entity.pdbx_description
1 polymer ?
#
loop_
_entity_poly.entity_id
_entity_poly.type
_entity_poly.pdbx_seq_one_letter_code
_entity_poly.pdbx_strand_id
1 'polypeptide(L)'
;MRNTSAKELRPIFQAGYPGELLFAYGQLASVLSPAVVLNESLDQLAITHNQTYNETSEAFGNGPGSSWEDLSFVKKDSSRAAALHGRWKQAVLYALFPPGEADALLQKQRGYLAEVFSSGRPHEEANQALLQVLAAYPALDYLTQLEHVRWCHFYYGLGFRHGETKDEQEKTHPCLIEEWDVIAGPLAHVCYPIFDAISVLALEIPDIKENR
;
A
#
# COMPACT_ATOMS: atom_id res chain seq x y z
N MET A 1 37.06 -0.98 -3.32
CA MET A 1 37.82 -0.37 -2.20
C MET A 1 37.87 -1.37 -1.06
N ARG A 2 39.03 -1.63 -0.43
CA ARG A 2 39.10 -2.46 0.78
C ARG A 2 38.67 -1.61 1.97
N ASN A 3 37.61 -2.01 2.67
CA ASN A 3 37.12 -1.31 3.84
C ASN A 3 38.13 -1.47 4.99
N THR A 4 38.85 -0.41 5.31
CA THR A 4 39.93 -0.38 6.32
C THR A 4 39.41 -0.43 7.75
N SER A 5 38.13 -0.10 8.00
CA SER A 5 37.51 -0.11 9.34
C SER A 5 37.20 -1.51 9.88
N ALA A 6 37.10 -2.52 9.00
CA ALA A 6 36.78 -3.89 9.38
C ALA A 6 37.90 -4.57 10.21
N LYS A 7 39.13 -4.05 10.17
CA LYS A 7 40.25 -4.57 10.99
C LYS A 7 40.19 -4.11 12.44
N GLU A 8 39.63 -2.93 12.71
CA GLU A 8 39.62 -2.32 14.05
C GLU A 8 38.52 -2.86 14.96
N LEU A 9 37.40 -3.31 14.38
CA LEU A 9 36.23 -3.81 15.13
C LEU A 9 36.26 -5.32 15.40
N ARG A 10 37.21 -6.04 14.77
CA ARG A 10 37.35 -7.50 14.87
C ARG A 10 37.48 -8.02 16.32
N PRO A 11 38.18 -7.34 17.26
CA PRO A 11 38.25 -7.77 18.66
C PRO A 11 36.93 -7.64 19.41
N ILE A 12 36.09 -6.66 19.05
CA ILE A 12 34.79 -6.39 19.68
C ILE A 12 33.80 -7.50 19.33
N PHE A 13 33.82 -7.98 18.09
CA PHE A 13 32.90 -9.01 17.60
C PHE A 13 33.22 -10.43 18.09
N GLN A 14 34.42 -10.69 18.60
CA GLN A 14 34.81 -11.97 19.18
C GLN A 14 34.44 -12.13 20.66
N ALA A 15 33.98 -11.05 21.32
CA ALA A 15 33.87 -10.98 22.78
C ALA A 15 32.48 -11.30 23.36
N GLY A 16 31.50 -11.80 22.60
CA GLY A 16 30.21 -12.14 23.23
C GLY A 16 29.02 -12.58 22.39
N TYR A 17 29.16 -12.79 21.08
CA TYR A 17 28.04 -13.22 20.23
C TYR A 17 28.44 -14.40 19.34
N PRO A 18 27.55 -15.38 19.10
CA PRO A 18 27.82 -16.47 18.17
C PRO A 18 28.10 -15.91 16.78
N GLY A 19 29.29 -16.22 16.26
CA GLY A 19 29.91 -15.55 15.10
C GLY A 19 29.18 -15.68 13.77
N GLU A 20 28.05 -16.38 13.68
CA GLU A 20 27.29 -16.53 12.43
C GLU A 20 26.27 -15.41 12.21
N LEU A 21 25.65 -14.88 13.27
CA LEU A 21 24.60 -13.84 13.17
C LEU A 21 25.14 -12.44 12.83
N LEU A 22 26.40 -12.15 13.20
CA LEU A 22 27.01 -10.83 13.02
C LEU A 22 27.63 -10.60 11.63
N PHE A 23 27.91 -11.66 10.88
CA PHE A 23 28.54 -11.54 9.55
C PHE A 23 27.55 -11.12 8.45
N ALA A 24 26.24 -11.24 8.65
CA ALA A 24 25.24 -10.86 7.65
C ALA A 24 25.19 -9.35 7.38
N TYR A 25 25.36 -8.51 8.42
CA TYR A 25 25.32 -7.05 8.30
C TYR A 25 26.70 -6.42 8.02
N GLY A 26 27.80 -7.14 8.31
CA GLY A 26 29.17 -6.64 8.18
C GLY A 26 29.84 -6.86 6.81
N GLN A 27 29.20 -7.59 5.88
CA GLN A 27 29.73 -7.80 4.54
C GLN A 27 29.18 -6.75 3.56
N LEU A 28 30.07 -5.94 2.98
CA LEU A 28 29.72 -4.90 2.01
C LEU A 28 28.88 -5.45 0.84
N ALA A 29 29.12 -6.70 0.42
CA ALA A 29 28.35 -7.35 -0.66
C ALA A 29 26.89 -7.64 -0.29
N SER A 30 26.59 -7.77 1.01
CA SER A 30 25.24 -8.01 1.56
C SER A 30 24.46 -6.72 1.79
N VAL A 31 25.15 -5.57 1.89
CA VAL A 31 24.55 -4.23 2.13
C VAL A 31 24.53 -3.36 0.86
N LEU A 32 25.47 -3.57 -0.07
CA LEU A 32 25.59 -2.81 -1.33
C LEU A 32 25.20 -3.63 -2.55
N SER A 33 24.39 -4.68 -2.37
CA SER A 33 23.82 -5.36 -3.54
C SER A 33 22.87 -4.39 -4.27
N PRO A 34 22.74 -4.45 -5.60
CA PRO A 34 21.72 -3.70 -6.31
C PRO A 34 20.33 -3.95 -5.73
N ALA A 35 20.04 -5.14 -5.19
CA ALA A 35 18.77 -5.40 -4.51
C ALA A 35 18.59 -4.55 -3.24
N VAL A 36 19.64 -4.31 -2.44
CA VAL A 36 19.54 -3.43 -1.25
C VAL A 36 19.55 -1.95 -1.67
N VAL A 37 20.38 -1.57 -2.64
CA VAL A 37 20.53 -0.18 -3.10
C VAL A 37 19.35 0.28 -3.98
N LEU A 38 18.73 -0.61 -4.77
CA LEU A 38 17.58 -0.30 -5.63
C LEU A 38 16.25 -0.49 -4.89
N ASN A 39 16.15 -1.45 -3.97
CA ASN A 39 14.92 -1.62 -3.19
C ASN A 39 14.82 -0.62 -2.03
N GLU A 40 15.90 0.06 -1.61
CA GLU A 40 15.76 1.14 -0.62
C GLU A 40 14.82 2.24 -1.12
N SER A 41 14.89 2.62 -2.40
CA SER A 41 13.93 3.56 -2.99
C SER A 41 12.51 2.99 -3.01
N LEU A 42 12.33 1.70 -3.27
CA LEU A 42 11.03 1.06 -3.24
C LEU A 42 10.48 0.93 -1.81
N ASP A 43 11.35 0.67 -0.83
CA ASP A 43 11.01 0.59 0.59
C ASP A 43 10.58 1.95 1.10
N GLN A 44 11.26 3.03 0.70
CA GLN A 44 10.80 4.39 1.02
C GLN A 44 9.43 4.67 0.39
N LEU A 45 9.23 4.35 -0.88
CA LEU A 45 7.91 4.47 -1.52
C LEU A 45 6.83 3.63 -0.80
N ALA A 46 7.18 2.43 -0.33
CA ALA A 46 6.28 1.54 0.39
C ALA A 46 5.96 2.04 1.81
N ILE A 47 6.95 2.63 2.50
CA ILE A 47 6.78 3.27 3.81
C ILE A 47 5.85 4.47 3.67
N THR A 48 6.12 5.36 2.71
CA THR A 48 5.25 6.50 2.42
C THR A 48 3.84 6.05 2.04
N HIS A 49 3.72 5.06 1.15
CA HIS A 49 2.42 4.50 0.79
C HIS A 49 1.67 3.93 2.01
N ASN A 50 2.36 3.19 2.89
CA ASN A 50 1.74 2.65 4.10
C ASN A 50 1.28 3.75 5.06
N GLN A 51 2.09 4.80 5.23
CA GLN A 51 1.74 5.96 6.06
C GLN A 51 0.50 6.66 5.52
N THR A 52 0.49 7.01 4.24
CA THR A 52 -0.62 7.78 3.64
C THR A 52 -1.89 6.96 3.52
N TYR A 53 -1.76 5.65 3.25
CA TYR A 53 -2.86 4.69 3.31
C TYR A 53 -3.45 4.65 4.71
N ASN A 54 -2.63 4.50 5.75
CA ASN A 54 -3.09 4.43 7.14
C ASN A 54 -3.75 5.74 7.58
N GLU A 55 -3.16 6.89 7.27
CA GLU A 55 -3.74 8.21 7.58
C GLU A 55 -5.10 8.40 6.91
N THR A 56 -5.23 8.03 5.63
CA THR A 56 -6.49 8.11 4.90
C THR A 56 -7.52 7.11 5.46
N SER A 57 -7.08 5.89 5.77
CA SER A 57 -7.91 4.84 6.37
C SER A 57 -8.41 5.24 7.77
N GLU A 58 -7.56 5.87 8.57
CA GLU A 58 -7.89 6.38 9.91
C GLU A 58 -8.88 7.54 9.82
N ALA A 59 -8.70 8.46 8.88
CA ALA A 59 -9.67 9.52 8.61
C ALA A 59 -11.05 8.97 8.21
N PHE A 60 -11.10 7.75 7.67
CA PHE A 60 -12.33 7.03 7.35
C PHE A 60 -12.81 6.14 8.53
N GLY A 61 -12.28 6.32 9.74
CA GLY A 61 -12.77 5.64 10.94
C GLY A 61 -12.33 4.18 11.11
N ASN A 62 -11.40 3.68 10.30
CA ASN A 62 -10.91 2.29 10.37
C ASN A 62 -9.80 2.07 11.42
N GLY A 63 -9.48 3.10 12.21
CA GLY A 63 -8.37 3.11 13.15
C GLY A 63 -7.00 3.35 12.47
N PRO A 64 -5.91 3.44 13.26
CA PRO A 64 -4.61 3.95 12.81
C PRO A 64 -3.80 3.00 11.91
N GLY A 65 -4.30 1.80 11.62
CA GLY A 65 -3.54 0.77 10.91
C GLY A 65 -2.32 0.26 11.71
N SER A 66 -1.36 -0.36 11.02
CA SER A 66 -0.11 -0.85 11.62
C SER A 66 1.09 -0.03 11.14
N SER A 67 2.03 0.25 12.04
CA SER A 67 3.32 0.86 11.69
C SER A 67 4.08 -0.04 10.71
N TRP A 68 5.00 0.55 9.94
CA TRP A 68 5.81 -0.22 9.00
C TRP A 68 6.58 -1.33 9.72
N GLU A 69 7.12 -1.05 10.90
CA GLU A 69 7.91 -1.98 11.70
C GLU A 69 7.08 -3.22 12.09
N ASP A 70 5.81 -3.01 12.43
CA ASP A 70 4.88 -4.04 12.93
C ASP A 70 4.18 -4.84 11.82
N LEU A 71 4.30 -4.44 10.54
CA LEU A 71 3.71 -5.20 9.44
C LEU A 71 4.36 -6.57 9.27
N SER A 72 3.53 -7.57 8.96
CA SER A 72 4.00 -8.88 8.49
C SER A 72 4.75 -8.74 7.16
N PHE A 73 5.58 -9.72 6.84
CA PHE A 73 6.32 -9.76 5.58
C PHE A 73 5.40 -9.64 4.35
N VAL A 74 4.28 -10.37 4.36
CA VAL A 74 3.26 -10.33 3.29
C VAL A 74 2.68 -8.93 3.13
N LYS A 75 2.37 -8.23 4.23
CA LYS A 75 1.83 -6.87 4.17
C LYS A 75 2.87 -5.87 3.66
N LYS A 76 4.14 -5.97 4.09
CA LYS A 76 5.23 -5.13 3.57
C LYS A 76 5.38 -5.29 2.06
N ASP A 77 5.35 -6.52 1.57
CA ASP A 77 5.44 -6.81 0.13
C ASP A 77 4.20 -6.34 -0.64
N SER A 78 3.01 -6.41 -0.03
CA SER A 78 1.80 -5.82 -0.60
C SER A 78 1.94 -4.31 -0.74
N SER A 79 2.46 -3.62 0.28
CA SER A 79 2.70 -2.17 0.23
C SER A 79 3.74 -1.80 -0.83
N ARG A 80 4.81 -2.59 -0.99
CA ARG A 80 5.77 -2.42 -2.11
C ARG A 80 5.09 -2.57 -3.46
N ALA A 81 4.27 -3.60 -3.62
CA ALA A 81 3.54 -3.84 -4.86
C ALA A 81 2.57 -2.69 -5.18
N ALA A 82 1.85 -2.15 -4.19
CA ALA A 82 0.99 -1.00 -4.37
C ALA A 82 1.78 0.28 -4.71
N ALA A 83 2.87 0.54 -3.99
CA ALA A 83 3.73 1.70 -4.17
C ALA A 83 4.38 1.77 -5.56
N LEU A 84 4.81 0.61 -6.10
CA LEU A 84 5.36 0.52 -7.46
C LEU A 84 4.38 1.04 -8.53
N HIS A 85 3.08 0.91 -8.28
CA HIS A 85 2.03 1.34 -9.21
C HIS A 85 1.52 2.76 -8.94
N GLY A 86 1.87 3.38 -7.81
CA GLY A 86 1.41 4.72 -7.41
C GLY A 86 1.65 5.78 -8.48
N ARG A 87 2.86 5.85 -9.03
CA ARG A 87 3.22 6.80 -10.11
C ARG A 87 2.38 6.65 -11.37
N TRP A 88 1.95 5.43 -11.69
CA TRP A 88 1.16 5.16 -12.89
C TRP A 88 -0.30 5.55 -12.68
N LYS A 89 -0.85 5.29 -11.48
CA LYS A 89 -2.17 5.78 -11.09
C LYS A 89 -2.24 7.31 -11.16
N GLN A 90 -1.22 8.00 -10.62
CA GLN A 90 -1.09 9.46 -10.72
C GLN A 90 -1.01 9.93 -12.18
N ALA A 91 -0.17 9.29 -13.00
CA ALA A 91 -0.03 9.64 -14.41
C ALA A 91 -1.35 9.52 -15.18
N VAL A 92 -2.16 8.49 -14.89
CA VAL A 92 -3.50 8.33 -15.46
C VAL A 92 -4.41 9.49 -15.05
N LEU A 93 -4.44 9.85 -13.76
CA LEU A 93 -5.24 11.00 -13.30
C LEU A 93 -4.79 12.30 -13.99
N TYR A 94 -3.48 12.57 -14.03
CA TYR A 94 -2.97 13.81 -14.63
C TYR A 94 -3.13 13.88 -16.15
N ALA A 95 -3.24 12.73 -16.82
CA ALA A 95 -3.58 12.70 -18.24
C ALA A 95 -5.07 12.95 -18.51
N LEU A 96 -5.95 12.60 -17.55
CA LEU A 96 -7.41 12.66 -17.72
C LEU A 96 -8.03 13.96 -17.20
N PHE A 97 -7.34 14.69 -16.32
CA PHE A 97 -7.83 15.93 -15.72
C PHE A 97 -6.94 17.12 -16.08
N PRO A 98 -7.51 18.34 -16.18
CA PRO A 98 -6.72 19.55 -16.30
C PRO A 98 -5.72 19.73 -15.13
N PRO A 99 -4.63 20.49 -15.31
CA PRO A 99 -3.63 20.71 -14.27
C PRO A 99 -4.26 21.19 -12.96
N GLY A 100 -3.98 20.47 -11.86
CA GLY A 100 -4.50 20.76 -10.51
C GLY A 100 -5.93 20.28 -10.23
N GLU A 101 -6.70 19.85 -11.24
CA GLU A 101 -8.07 19.36 -11.02
C GLU A 101 -8.11 17.95 -10.45
N ALA A 102 -7.18 17.07 -10.84
CA ALA A 102 -7.03 15.74 -10.24
C ALA A 102 -6.76 15.85 -8.72
N ASP A 103 -5.87 16.75 -8.34
CA ASP A 103 -5.47 16.99 -6.96
C ASP A 103 -6.65 17.51 -6.13
N ALA A 104 -7.34 18.52 -6.65
CA ALA A 104 -8.54 19.08 -6.04
C ALA A 104 -9.65 18.03 -5.91
N LEU A 105 -9.80 17.15 -6.89
CA LEU A 105 -10.74 16.04 -6.85
C LEU A 105 -10.39 15.07 -5.72
N LEU A 106 -9.15 14.58 -5.66
CA LEU A 106 -8.71 13.65 -4.61
C LEU A 106 -8.89 14.26 -3.21
N GLN A 107 -8.50 15.52 -3.02
CA GLN A 107 -8.68 16.21 -1.75
C GLN A 107 -10.16 16.34 -1.37
N LYS A 108 -11.01 16.75 -2.33
CA LYS A 108 -12.45 16.88 -2.10
C LYS A 108 -13.10 15.55 -1.74
N GLN A 109 -12.80 14.48 -2.48
CA GLN A 109 -13.41 13.18 -2.23
C GLN A 109 -12.88 12.53 -0.94
N ARG A 110 -11.60 12.72 -0.59
CA ARG A 110 -11.07 12.32 0.73
C ARG A 110 -11.85 13.00 1.85
N GLY A 111 -12.06 14.32 1.79
CA GLY A 111 -12.81 15.04 2.82
C GLY A 111 -14.26 14.56 2.94
N TYR A 112 -14.96 14.45 1.81
CA TYR A 112 -16.35 13.96 1.79
C TYR A 112 -16.49 12.54 2.35
N LEU A 113 -15.63 11.61 1.91
CA LEU A 113 -15.68 10.22 2.37
C LEU A 113 -15.25 10.11 3.85
N ALA A 114 -14.29 10.90 4.30
CA ALA A 114 -13.93 10.96 5.73
C ALA A 114 -15.14 11.38 6.59
N GLU A 115 -15.87 12.42 6.21
CA GLU A 115 -17.09 12.84 6.91
C GLU A 115 -18.14 11.72 6.91
N VAL A 116 -18.36 11.06 5.78
CA VAL A 116 -19.35 9.97 5.68
C VAL A 116 -18.97 8.79 6.57
N PHE A 117 -17.75 8.27 6.45
CA PHE A 117 -17.32 7.07 7.17
C PHE A 117 -17.13 7.32 8.67
N SER A 118 -16.72 8.53 9.08
CA SER A 118 -16.59 8.89 10.50
C SER A 118 -17.91 9.31 11.18
N SER A 119 -19.00 9.46 10.43
CA SER A 119 -20.30 9.93 10.97
C SER A 119 -21.07 8.92 11.83
N GLY A 120 -20.51 7.72 12.07
CA GLY A 120 -21.17 6.66 12.83
C GLY A 120 -22.31 5.96 12.07
N ARG A 121 -22.45 6.24 10.77
CA ARG A 121 -23.37 5.52 9.88
C ARG A 121 -23.01 4.05 9.77
N PRO A 122 -23.98 3.17 9.47
CA PRO A 122 -23.69 1.80 9.09
C PRO A 122 -22.69 1.75 7.93
N HIS A 123 -21.74 0.81 7.99
CA HIS A 123 -20.70 0.66 6.96
C HIS A 123 -21.31 0.44 5.56
N GLU A 124 -22.47 -0.21 5.46
CA GLU A 124 -23.18 -0.39 4.20
C GLU A 124 -23.61 0.95 3.57
N GLU A 125 -24.11 1.89 4.37
CA GLU A 125 -24.48 3.23 3.89
C GLU A 125 -23.24 4.04 3.48
N ALA A 126 -22.14 3.93 4.24
CA ALA A 126 -20.88 4.58 3.90
C ALA A 126 -20.31 4.02 2.58
N ASN A 127 -20.40 2.71 2.37
CA ASN A 127 -20.05 2.08 1.11
C ASN A 127 -20.90 2.61 -0.06
N GLN A 128 -22.20 2.85 0.13
CA GLN A 128 -23.01 3.44 -0.94
C GLN A 128 -22.52 4.83 -1.37
N ALA A 129 -22.04 5.65 -0.43
CA ALA A 129 -21.44 6.94 -0.77
C ALA A 129 -20.14 6.78 -1.59
N LEU A 130 -19.30 5.80 -1.24
CA LEU A 130 -18.14 5.45 -2.06
C LEU A 130 -18.57 5.05 -3.49
N LEU A 131 -19.54 4.15 -3.62
CA LEU A 131 -20.00 3.70 -4.94
C LEU A 131 -20.60 4.85 -5.78
N GLN A 132 -21.27 5.81 -5.14
CA GLN A 132 -21.73 7.03 -5.80
C GLN A 132 -20.58 7.91 -6.30
N VAL A 133 -19.50 8.04 -5.52
CA VAL A 133 -18.27 8.73 -5.94
C VAL A 133 -17.64 8.01 -7.14
N LEU A 134 -17.49 6.69 -7.08
CA LEU A 134 -16.89 5.92 -8.17
C LEU A 134 -17.75 6.04 -9.45
N ALA A 135 -19.07 5.91 -9.35
CA ALA A 135 -19.98 6.10 -10.47
C ALA A 135 -19.92 7.52 -11.08
N ALA A 136 -19.67 8.55 -10.26
CA ALA A 136 -19.54 9.93 -10.72
C ALA A 136 -18.16 10.24 -11.34
N TYR A 137 -17.12 9.47 -11.00
CA TYR A 137 -15.74 9.71 -11.44
C TYR A 137 -15.11 8.43 -12.02
N PRO A 138 -15.33 8.15 -13.33
CA PRO A 138 -14.88 6.92 -13.97
C PRO A 138 -13.37 6.63 -13.86
N ALA A 139 -12.53 7.66 -13.77
CA ALA A 139 -11.10 7.49 -13.56
C ALA A 139 -10.78 6.91 -12.17
N LEU A 140 -11.49 7.35 -11.12
CA LEU A 140 -11.34 6.80 -9.77
C LEU A 140 -11.89 5.39 -9.68
N ASP A 141 -13.04 5.14 -10.31
CA ASP A 141 -13.63 3.81 -10.43
C ASP A 141 -12.66 2.82 -11.09
N TYR A 142 -12.18 3.15 -12.30
CA TYR A 142 -11.23 2.32 -13.03
C TYR A 142 -9.96 2.01 -12.24
N LEU A 143 -9.34 3.02 -11.60
CA LEU A 143 -8.12 2.82 -10.82
C LEU A 143 -8.35 2.01 -9.55
N THR A 144 -9.53 2.14 -8.93
CA THR A 144 -9.92 1.37 -7.75
C THR A 144 -10.10 -0.11 -8.12
N GLN A 145 -10.80 -0.38 -9.22
CA GLN A 145 -10.96 -1.74 -9.75
C GLN A 145 -9.62 -2.38 -10.10
N LEU A 146 -8.73 -1.64 -10.78
CA LEU A 146 -7.40 -2.13 -11.11
C LEU A 146 -6.56 -2.42 -9.87
N GLU A 147 -6.70 -1.61 -8.83
CA GLU A 147 -6.00 -1.86 -7.57
C GLU A 147 -6.46 -3.16 -6.92
N HIS A 148 -7.77 -3.43 -6.93
CA HIS A 148 -8.33 -4.68 -6.41
C HIS A 148 -7.75 -5.89 -7.17
N VAL A 149 -7.76 -5.84 -8.50
CA VAL A 149 -7.17 -6.89 -9.35
C VAL A 149 -5.67 -7.04 -9.07
N ARG A 150 -4.91 -5.93 -8.97
CA ARG A 150 -3.49 -5.95 -8.61
C ARG A 150 -3.26 -6.63 -7.25
N TRP A 151 -4.09 -6.31 -6.26
CA TRP A 151 -4.04 -6.89 -4.93
C TRP A 151 -4.34 -8.40 -4.97
N CYS A 152 -5.38 -8.82 -5.72
CA CYS A 152 -5.68 -10.23 -5.95
C CYS A 152 -4.48 -10.98 -6.56
N HIS A 153 -3.91 -10.45 -7.64
CA HIS A 153 -2.75 -11.05 -8.31
C HIS A 153 -1.49 -11.09 -7.45
N PHE A 154 -1.29 -10.11 -6.57
CA PHE A 154 -0.23 -10.16 -5.58
C PHE A 154 -0.39 -11.39 -4.67
N TYR A 155 -1.58 -11.60 -4.11
CA TYR A 155 -1.88 -12.74 -3.25
C TYR A 155 -1.85 -14.07 -3.99
N TYR A 156 -2.35 -14.13 -5.24
CA TYR A 156 -2.22 -15.31 -6.09
C TYR A 156 -0.74 -15.67 -6.35
N GLY A 157 0.11 -14.68 -6.55
CA GLY A 157 1.56 -14.87 -6.66
C GLY A 157 2.21 -15.49 -5.43
N LEU A 158 1.62 -15.29 -4.25
CA LEU A 158 2.04 -15.92 -2.99
C LEU A 158 1.38 -17.29 -2.75
N GLY A 159 0.55 -17.76 -3.68
CA GLY A 159 -0.19 -19.02 -3.61
C GLY A 159 -1.47 -18.97 -2.78
N PHE A 160 -2.02 -17.76 -2.54
CA PHE A 160 -3.34 -17.64 -1.94
C PHE A 160 -4.45 -17.96 -2.94
N ARG A 161 -5.60 -18.35 -2.40
CA ARG A 161 -6.83 -18.62 -3.16
C ARG A 161 -8.04 -18.07 -2.41
N HIS A 162 -9.16 -17.92 -3.11
CA HIS A 162 -10.42 -17.61 -2.45
C HIS A 162 -10.78 -18.67 -1.40
N GLY A 163 -11.29 -18.23 -0.25
CA GLY A 163 -11.84 -19.08 0.80
C GLY A 163 -12.68 -18.25 1.77
N GLU A 164 -13.62 -18.87 2.49
CA GLU A 164 -14.64 -18.17 3.30
C GLU A 164 -14.05 -17.25 4.38
N THR A 165 -12.86 -17.57 4.87
CA THR A 165 -12.15 -16.80 5.89
C THR A 165 -10.71 -16.52 5.48
N LYS A 166 -10.17 -15.43 6.04
CA LYS A 166 -8.76 -15.08 5.86
C LYS A 166 -7.90 -15.98 6.75
N ASP A 167 -6.97 -16.70 6.13
CA ASP A 167 -5.98 -17.53 6.81
C ASP A 167 -4.65 -17.46 6.04
N GLU A 168 -3.59 -16.94 6.67
CA GLU A 168 -2.29 -16.81 6.03
C GLU A 168 -1.51 -18.14 5.95
N GLN A 169 -1.80 -19.11 6.84
CA GLN A 169 -1.18 -20.43 6.84
C GLN A 169 -1.77 -21.30 5.74
N GLU A 170 -3.10 -21.34 5.66
CA GLU A 170 -3.83 -22.08 4.63
C GLU A 170 -3.90 -21.32 3.29
N LYS A 171 -3.41 -20.07 3.28
CA LYS A 171 -3.39 -19.16 2.14
C LYS A 171 -4.77 -18.95 1.54
N THR A 172 -5.73 -18.53 2.36
CA THR A 172 -7.10 -18.19 1.93
C THR A 172 -7.45 -16.75 2.25
N HIS A 173 -8.31 -16.15 1.43
CA HIS A 173 -8.90 -14.85 1.72
C HIS A 173 -10.28 -14.71 1.03
N PRO A 174 -11.31 -14.16 1.70
CA PRO A 174 -12.68 -14.08 1.16
C PRO A 174 -12.86 -13.10 -0.01
N CYS A 175 -11.83 -12.34 -0.34
CA CYS A 175 -11.93 -11.23 -1.29
C CYS A 175 -10.98 -11.40 -2.47
N LEU A 176 -10.46 -12.61 -2.66
CA LEU A 176 -9.69 -12.97 -3.85
C LEU A 176 -10.64 -13.35 -4.99
N ILE A 177 -11.46 -12.37 -5.39
CA ILE A 177 -12.48 -12.44 -6.43
C ILE A 177 -12.27 -11.21 -7.31
N GLU A 178 -11.94 -11.38 -8.58
CA GLU A 178 -11.57 -10.26 -9.46
C GLU A 178 -12.79 -9.48 -9.98
N GLU A 179 -13.97 -10.09 -9.99
CA GLU A 179 -15.18 -9.48 -10.50
C GLU A 179 -15.64 -8.32 -9.60
N TRP A 180 -15.36 -7.09 -10.03
CA TRP A 180 -15.69 -5.89 -9.26
C TRP A 180 -17.17 -5.80 -8.87
N ASP A 181 -18.10 -6.16 -9.77
CA ASP A 181 -19.53 -6.13 -9.47
C ASP A 181 -19.92 -7.04 -8.31
N VAL A 182 -19.15 -8.10 -8.05
CA VAL A 182 -19.32 -8.98 -6.90
C VAL A 182 -18.81 -8.31 -5.63
N ILE A 183 -17.60 -7.73 -5.69
CA ILE A 183 -16.92 -7.07 -4.57
C ILE A 183 -17.64 -5.79 -4.12
N ALA A 184 -18.04 -4.95 -5.07
CA ALA A 184 -18.74 -3.70 -4.86
C ALA A 184 -20.26 -3.88 -4.64
N GLY A 185 -20.79 -5.06 -4.96
CA GLY A 185 -22.21 -5.39 -4.79
C GLY A 185 -22.44 -6.39 -3.65
N PRO A 186 -22.80 -7.65 -3.96
CA PRO A 186 -23.18 -8.66 -2.95
C PRO A 186 -22.17 -8.85 -1.81
N LEU A 187 -20.87 -8.68 -2.07
CA LEU A 187 -19.81 -8.88 -1.07
C LEU A 187 -19.26 -7.58 -0.48
N ALA A 188 -19.88 -6.42 -0.72
CA ALA A 188 -19.36 -5.13 -0.22
C ALA A 188 -19.24 -5.07 1.32
N HIS A 189 -20.07 -5.83 2.02
CA HIS A 189 -20.06 -5.95 3.47
C HIS A 189 -18.96 -6.89 4.01
N VAL A 190 -18.34 -7.71 3.15
CA VAL A 190 -17.24 -8.63 3.48
C VAL A 190 -15.92 -8.05 3.00
N CYS A 191 -15.91 -7.50 1.78
CA CYS A 191 -14.70 -7.10 1.09
C CYS A 191 -14.35 -5.63 1.20
N TYR A 192 -15.27 -4.81 1.68
CA TYR A 192 -15.01 -3.42 2.04
C TYR A 192 -14.23 -2.67 0.93
N PRO A 193 -14.87 -2.37 -0.21
CA PRO A 193 -14.24 -1.76 -1.39
C PRO A 193 -13.49 -0.45 -1.10
N ILE A 194 -13.78 0.18 0.04
CA ILE A 194 -13.07 1.35 0.53
C ILE A 194 -11.57 1.11 0.68
N PHE A 195 -11.12 -0.10 1.03
CA PHE A 195 -9.69 -0.39 1.17
C PHE A 195 -8.96 -0.33 -0.17
N ASP A 196 -9.57 -0.80 -1.25
CA ASP A 196 -9.02 -0.65 -2.61
C ASP A 196 -9.01 0.82 -3.03
N ALA A 197 -10.10 1.55 -2.72
CA ALA A 197 -10.23 2.96 -3.06
C ALA A 197 -9.21 3.83 -2.31
N ILE A 198 -8.87 3.50 -1.06
CA ILE A 198 -7.86 4.24 -0.27
C ILE A 198 -6.50 4.23 -0.99
N SER A 199 -6.10 3.15 -1.63
CA SER A 199 -4.82 3.08 -2.38
C SER A 199 -4.77 4.03 -3.60
N VAL A 200 -5.92 4.54 -4.06
CA VAL A 200 -6.04 5.58 -5.10
C VAL A 200 -6.25 6.97 -4.47
N LEU A 201 -7.13 7.05 -3.47
CA LEU A 201 -7.44 8.30 -2.77
C LEU A 201 -6.25 8.83 -1.97
N ALA A 202 -5.39 7.96 -1.45
CA ALA A 202 -4.20 8.29 -0.66
C ALA A 202 -2.96 8.60 -1.53
N LEU A 203 -3.11 8.69 -2.85
CA LEU A 203 -2.02 9.16 -3.70
C LEU A 203 -1.62 10.56 -3.25
N GLU A 204 -0.40 10.67 -2.74
CA GLU A 204 0.21 11.95 -2.43
C GLU A 204 0.46 12.72 -3.70
N ILE A 205 0.48 14.03 -3.58
CA ILE A 205 0.84 14.92 -4.66
C ILE A 205 2.30 15.27 -4.38
N PRO A 206 3.27 14.80 -5.18
CA PRO A 206 4.61 15.35 -5.07
C PRO A 206 4.49 16.85 -5.31
N ASP A 207 4.95 17.66 -4.36
CA ASP A 207 5.09 19.10 -4.56
C ASP A 207 5.97 19.27 -5.81
N ILE A 208 5.42 19.76 -6.93
CA ILE A 208 6.15 19.97 -8.20
C ILE A 208 7.06 21.21 -8.05
N LYS A 209 7.85 21.24 -6.98
CA LYS A 209 8.85 22.26 -6.67
C LYS A 209 10.27 21.74 -6.73
N GLU A 210 10.48 20.43 -6.82
CA GLU A 210 11.80 19.85 -7.02
C GLU A 210 11.89 19.17 -8.40
N ASN A 211 12.25 19.99 -9.40
CA ASN A 211 12.92 19.64 -10.68
C ASN A 211 12.49 20.58 -11.82
N ARG A 212 12.69 21.89 -11.62
CA ARG A 212 12.92 22.84 -12.72
C ARG A 212 14.26 23.53 -12.52
#